data_AF-A0AA96QR99-F1
#
_entry.id   AF-A0AA96QR99-F1
#
_cell.length_a   1.000
_cell.length_b   1.000
_cell.length_c   1.000
_cell.angle_alpha   90.00
_cell.angle_beta   90.00
_cell.angle_gamma   90.00
#
_symmetry.space_group_name_H-M   'P 1'
#
loop_
_entity.id
_entity.type
_entity.pdbx_description
1 polymer ?
#
loop_
_entity_poly.entity_id
_entity_poly.type
_entity_poly.pdbx_seq_one_letter_code
_entity_poly.pdbx_strand_id
1 'polypeptide(L)'
;MDRDEVDGALARLGAESDRIAQSLLAMDDHPGHPLLGAADREAVAALWSWFDAYRRVLERARELRSGRPTAADLAAAAELLTGPSVELDVHPVPLARRGLTGPASVAERVGIDELVDRMRVGYAHVVDALTAAVARQAAAEVEARELAPLRAEAHRLRELVGMKIAVAAVPPVPDTAAGCRELVAVLTGLLDRRAELRGRLEAYRAKATRLGHAEDPALSALHRDAHDVLFTAPCDLPEATRAVGRYQRAVLDLVEAR
;
A
#
# COMPACT_ATOMS: atom_id res chain seq x y z
N MET A 1 12.47 -44.99 -30.09
CA MET A 1 11.20 -45.30 -29.41
C MET A 1 10.34 -46.13 -30.35
N ASP A 2 9.71 -47.18 -29.86
CA ASP A 2 8.67 -47.89 -30.62
C ASP A 2 7.30 -47.19 -30.51
N ARG A 3 6.27 -47.76 -31.16
CA ARG A 3 4.93 -47.14 -31.20
C ARG A 3 4.29 -47.04 -29.81
N ASP A 4 4.43 -48.07 -28.99
CA ASP A 4 3.79 -48.13 -27.67
C ASP A 4 4.49 -47.18 -26.70
N GLU A 5 5.82 -47.04 -26.82
CA GLU A 5 6.61 -46.04 -26.08
C GLU A 5 6.20 -44.59 -26.45
N VAL A 6 5.98 -44.30 -27.74
CA VAL A 6 5.50 -42.99 -28.19
C VAL A 6 4.08 -42.72 -27.66
N ASP A 7 3.18 -43.70 -27.74
CA ASP A 7 1.81 -43.56 -27.20
C ASP A 7 1.82 -43.31 -25.68
N GLY A 8 2.64 -44.07 -24.95
CA GLY A 8 2.82 -43.88 -23.52
C GLY A 8 3.37 -42.50 -23.16
N ALA A 9 4.36 -42.00 -23.92
CA ALA A 9 4.90 -40.66 -23.72
C ALA A 9 3.86 -39.56 -23.99
N LEU A 10 3.10 -39.66 -25.09
CA LEU A 10 2.03 -38.71 -25.42
C LEU A 10 0.92 -38.69 -24.37
N ALA A 11 0.56 -39.84 -23.81
CA ALA A 11 -0.43 -39.93 -22.73
C ALA A 11 0.05 -39.25 -21.45
N ARG A 12 1.30 -39.52 -21.03
CA ARG A 12 1.89 -38.90 -19.83
C ARG A 12 2.00 -37.37 -19.97
N LEU A 13 2.55 -36.89 -21.08
CA LEU A 13 2.72 -35.47 -21.34
C LEU A 13 1.37 -34.76 -21.54
N GLY A 14 0.37 -35.45 -22.11
CA GLY A 14 -1.00 -34.94 -22.14
C GLY A 14 -1.55 -34.65 -20.75
N ALA A 15 -1.44 -35.62 -19.84
CA ALA A 15 -1.88 -35.44 -18.45
C ALA A 15 -1.04 -34.41 -17.68
N GLU A 16 0.23 -34.19 -18.04
CA GLU A 16 1.02 -33.08 -17.50
C GLU A 16 0.54 -31.73 -18.04
N SER A 17 0.27 -31.63 -19.34
CA SER A 17 -0.31 -30.44 -19.98
C SER A 17 -1.60 -29.98 -19.29
N ASP A 18 -2.51 -30.92 -19.02
CA ASP A 18 -3.79 -30.63 -18.36
C ASP A 18 -3.59 -30.11 -16.94
N ARG A 19 -2.64 -30.67 -16.19
CA ARG A 19 -2.29 -30.19 -14.85
C ARG A 19 -1.67 -28.80 -14.89
N ILE A 20 -0.76 -28.54 -15.83
CA ILE A 20 -0.17 -27.21 -16.02
C ILE A 20 -1.26 -26.19 -16.38
N ALA A 21 -2.17 -26.52 -17.30
CA ALA A 21 -3.29 -25.66 -17.66
C ALA A 21 -4.13 -25.29 -16.44
N GLN A 22 -4.48 -26.28 -15.60
CA GLN A 22 -5.24 -26.05 -14.37
C GLN A 22 -4.49 -25.13 -13.40
N SER A 23 -3.18 -25.31 -13.22
CA SER A 23 -2.37 -24.44 -12.38
C SER A 23 -2.30 -23.00 -12.91
N LEU A 24 -2.11 -22.81 -14.21
CA LEU A 24 -2.05 -21.48 -14.81
C LEU A 24 -3.42 -20.76 -14.77
N LEU A 25 -4.52 -21.48 -14.95
CA LEU A 25 -5.86 -20.92 -14.77
C LEU A 25 -6.11 -20.52 -13.30
N ALA A 26 -5.76 -21.38 -12.34
CA ALA A 26 -5.89 -21.05 -10.92
C ALA A 26 -5.03 -19.84 -10.50
N MET A 27 -3.88 -19.64 -11.16
CA MET A 27 -3.03 -18.46 -10.99
C MET A 27 -3.68 -17.19 -11.55
N ASP A 28 -4.33 -17.26 -12.72
CA ASP A 28 -5.02 -16.12 -13.35
C ASP A 28 -6.26 -15.68 -12.55
N ASP A 29 -6.98 -16.66 -11.98
CA ASP A 29 -8.13 -16.45 -11.09
C ASP A 29 -7.73 -16.00 -9.66
N HIS A 30 -6.43 -15.98 -9.35
CA HIS A 30 -5.97 -15.65 -8.00
C HIS A 30 -6.29 -14.19 -7.63
N PRO A 31 -6.78 -13.89 -6.42
CA PRO A 31 -7.14 -12.52 -6.00
C PRO A 31 -5.99 -11.49 -6.09
N GLY A 32 -4.75 -11.98 -6.04
CA GLY A 32 -3.53 -11.18 -6.19
C GLY A 32 -3.21 -10.76 -7.62
N HIS A 33 -3.80 -11.39 -8.65
CA HIS A 33 -3.48 -11.14 -10.05
C HIS A 33 -3.65 -9.67 -10.47
N PRO A 34 -4.77 -8.98 -10.16
CA PRO A 34 -4.91 -7.55 -10.47
C PRO A 34 -3.95 -6.63 -9.68
N LEU A 35 -3.29 -7.16 -8.63
CA LEU A 35 -2.40 -6.40 -7.74
C LEU A 35 -0.91 -6.54 -8.11
N LEU A 36 -0.59 -7.33 -9.14
CA LEU A 36 0.78 -7.59 -9.57
C LEU A 36 1.49 -6.34 -10.11
N GLY A 37 2.83 -6.32 -10.01
CA GLY A 37 3.67 -5.32 -10.65
C GLY A 37 3.82 -5.54 -12.16
N ALA A 38 4.50 -4.63 -12.87
CA ALA A 38 4.76 -4.78 -14.30
C ALA A 38 5.63 -6.01 -14.60
N ALA A 39 6.73 -6.20 -13.86
CA ALA A 39 7.61 -7.35 -14.02
C ALA A 39 6.91 -8.70 -13.72
N ASP A 40 6.06 -8.75 -12.70
CA ASP A 40 5.31 -9.96 -12.36
C ASP A 40 4.29 -10.30 -13.46
N ARG A 41 3.65 -9.29 -14.07
CA ARG A 41 2.75 -9.48 -15.22
C ARG A 41 3.50 -9.98 -16.47
N GLU A 42 4.72 -9.50 -16.69
CA GLU A 42 5.58 -10.03 -17.76
C GLU A 42 5.93 -11.50 -17.51
N ALA A 43 6.20 -11.89 -16.25
CA ALA A 43 6.43 -13.29 -15.89
C ALA A 43 5.18 -14.16 -16.11
N VAL A 44 3.98 -13.67 -15.76
CA VAL A 44 2.70 -14.35 -16.07
C VAL A 44 2.55 -14.55 -17.58
N ALA A 45 2.80 -13.51 -18.38
CA ALA A 45 2.70 -13.59 -19.84
C ALA A 45 3.71 -14.58 -20.43
N ALA A 46 4.94 -14.62 -19.89
CA ALA A 46 5.96 -15.58 -20.29
C ALA A 46 5.52 -17.02 -20.02
N LEU A 47 4.91 -17.31 -18.85
CA LEU A 47 4.40 -18.64 -18.52
C LEU A 47 3.34 -19.12 -19.52
N TRP A 48 2.40 -18.25 -19.91
CA TRP A 48 1.40 -18.57 -20.93
C TRP A 48 2.03 -18.81 -22.30
N SER A 49 2.98 -17.97 -22.71
CA SER A 49 3.72 -18.14 -23.98
C SER A 49 4.49 -19.48 -24.02
N TRP A 50 5.16 -19.83 -22.92
CA TRP A 50 5.85 -21.10 -22.76
C TRP A 50 4.88 -22.29 -22.78
N PHE A 51 3.72 -22.16 -22.13
CA PHE A 51 2.69 -23.19 -22.17
C PHE A 51 2.13 -23.40 -23.59
N ASP A 52 1.93 -22.34 -24.35
CA ASP A 52 1.52 -22.44 -25.74
C ASP A 52 2.59 -23.12 -26.59
N ALA A 53 3.88 -22.84 -26.34
CA ALA A 53 5.00 -23.51 -27.01
C ALA A 53 5.03 -25.02 -26.68
N TYR A 54 4.85 -25.38 -25.41
CA TYR A 54 4.69 -26.76 -24.96
C TYR A 54 3.56 -27.47 -25.73
N ARG A 55 2.38 -26.84 -25.78
CA ARG A 55 1.19 -27.40 -26.43
C ARG A 55 1.40 -27.60 -27.93
N ARG A 56 2.04 -26.66 -28.62
CA ARG A 56 2.36 -26.77 -30.05
C ARG A 56 3.22 -28.00 -30.36
N VAL A 57 4.26 -28.27 -29.56
CA VAL A 57 5.12 -29.46 -29.74
C VAL A 57 4.31 -30.75 -29.54
N LEU A 58 3.48 -30.78 -28.49
CA LEU A 58 2.67 -31.95 -28.17
C LEU A 58 1.58 -32.22 -29.22
N GLU A 59 0.93 -31.17 -29.71
CA GLU A 59 -0.03 -31.24 -30.83
C GLU A 59 0.65 -31.78 -32.09
N ARG A 60 1.84 -31.28 -32.43
CA ARG A 60 2.61 -31.75 -33.59
C ARG A 60 3.02 -33.23 -33.48
N ALA A 61 3.45 -33.67 -32.30
CA ALA A 61 3.80 -35.08 -32.07
C ALA A 61 2.56 -35.99 -32.19
N ARG A 62 1.38 -35.55 -31.73
CA ARG A 62 0.11 -36.27 -31.91
C ARG A 62 -0.30 -36.39 -33.37
N GLU A 63 -0.10 -35.33 -34.16
CA GLU A 63 -0.37 -35.34 -35.60
C GLU A 63 0.48 -36.40 -36.33
N LEU A 64 1.79 -36.42 -36.07
CA LEU A 64 2.72 -37.41 -36.65
C LEU A 64 2.35 -38.84 -36.24
N ARG A 65 1.88 -39.03 -35.00
CA ARG A 65 1.41 -40.33 -34.52
C ARG A 65 0.03 -40.71 -35.09
N SER A 66 -0.76 -39.81 -35.64
CA SER A 66 -2.15 -40.09 -36.04
C SER A 66 -2.27 -41.11 -37.20
N GLY A 67 -3.38 -41.87 -37.25
CA GLY A 67 -3.66 -42.81 -38.34
C GLY A 67 -2.72 -44.03 -38.39
N ARG A 68 -2.07 -44.24 -39.55
CA ARG A 68 -1.07 -45.32 -39.80
C ARG A 68 0.32 -44.69 -39.98
N PRO A 69 1.03 -44.35 -38.89
CA PRO A 69 2.32 -43.68 -38.96
C PRO A 69 3.39 -44.57 -39.59
N THR A 70 4.27 -43.97 -40.38
CA THR A 70 5.46 -44.62 -40.90
C THR A 70 6.54 -44.71 -39.82
N ALA A 71 7.60 -45.50 -40.04
CA ALA A 71 8.75 -45.52 -39.14
C ALA A 71 9.43 -44.14 -39.03
N ALA A 72 9.41 -43.34 -40.11
CA ALA A 72 9.93 -41.98 -40.11
C ALA A 72 9.06 -41.03 -39.25
N ASP A 73 7.74 -41.18 -39.31
CA ASP A 73 6.82 -40.38 -38.47
C ASP A 73 7.00 -40.70 -36.99
N LEU A 74 7.18 -41.97 -36.63
CA LEU A 74 7.46 -42.39 -35.25
C LEU A 74 8.82 -41.86 -34.75
N ALA A 75 9.84 -41.85 -35.61
CA ALA A 75 11.15 -41.29 -35.28
C ALA A 75 11.08 -39.76 -35.07
N ALA A 76 10.39 -39.04 -35.96
CA ALA A 76 10.18 -37.60 -35.82
C ALA A 76 9.34 -37.24 -34.58
N ALA A 77 8.31 -38.03 -34.27
CA ALA A 77 7.55 -37.86 -33.03
C ALA A 77 8.43 -38.10 -31.79
N ALA A 78 9.27 -39.14 -31.79
CA ALA A 78 10.19 -39.41 -30.70
C ALA A 78 11.21 -38.27 -30.47
N GLU A 79 11.71 -37.66 -31.54
CA GLU A 79 12.60 -36.50 -31.49
C GLU A 79 11.89 -35.26 -30.91
N LEU A 80 10.63 -35.02 -31.27
CA LEU A 80 9.83 -33.94 -30.67
C LEU A 80 9.64 -34.12 -29.15
N LEU A 81 9.48 -35.36 -28.70
CA LEU A 81 9.17 -35.66 -27.30
C LEU A 81 10.40 -35.76 -26.40
N THR A 82 11.59 -36.06 -26.95
CA THR A 82 12.81 -36.28 -26.15
C THR A 82 13.95 -35.32 -26.49
N GLY A 83 13.93 -34.69 -27.66
CA GLY A 83 14.94 -33.76 -28.12
C GLY A 83 14.62 -32.28 -27.84
N PRO A 84 15.55 -31.37 -28.17
CA PRO A 84 15.36 -29.93 -28.03
C PRO A 84 14.44 -29.38 -29.12
N SER A 85 13.13 -29.48 -28.88
CA SER A 85 12.08 -29.26 -29.88
C SER A 85 11.15 -28.09 -29.58
N VAL A 86 11.25 -27.52 -28.36
CA VAL A 86 10.51 -26.32 -27.97
C VAL A 86 11.33 -25.10 -28.37
N GLU A 87 10.77 -24.23 -29.20
CA GLU A 87 11.37 -22.93 -29.53
C GLU A 87 10.94 -21.88 -28.51
N LEU A 88 11.90 -21.35 -27.77
CA LEU A 88 11.74 -20.24 -26.83
C LEU A 88 12.34 -18.96 -27.42
N ASP A 89 11.74 -17.83 -27.04
CA ASP A 89 12.18 -16.45 -27.24
C ASP A 89 13.12 -16.17 -28.43
N VAL A 90 12.59 -15.43 -29.41
CA VAL A 90 13.31 -15.01 -30.60
C VAL A 90 14.24 -13.84 -30.26
N HIS A 91 15.51 -14.13 -29.97
CA HIS A 91 16.47 -13.10 -29.61
C HIS A 91 17.04 -12.42 -30.86
N PRO A 92 16.95 -11.08 -30.99
CA PRO A 92 17.55 -10.39 -32.12
C PRO A 92 19.08 -10.55 -32.08
N VAL A 93 19.66 -11.02 -33.19
CA VAL A 93 21.11 -11.13 -33.31
C VAL A 93 21.68 -9.70 -33.38
N PRO A 94 22.61 -9.31 -32.49
CA PRO A 94 23.25 -7.99 -32.55
C PRO A 94 23.90 -7.76 -33.90
N LEU A 95 23.83 -6.55 -34.47
CA LEU A 95 24.35 -6.24 -35.81
C LEU A 95 25.81 -6.67 -35.99
N ALA A 96 26.65 -6.54 -34.95
CA ALA A 96 28.05 -6.97 -34.97
C ALA A 96 28.25 -8.49 -35.18
N ARG A 97 27.22 -9.30 -34.90
CA ARG A 97 27.20 -10.76 -35.09
C ARG A 97 26.23 -11.18 -36.21
N ARG A 98 25.56 -10.23 -36.86
CA ARG A 98 24.60 -10.47 -37.95
C ARG A 98 25.34 -10.39 -39.28
N GLY A 99 25.50 -11.52 -39.98
CA GLY A 99 25.98 -11.53 -41.36
C GLY A 99 24.96 -10.89 -42.31
N LEU A 100 25.41 -10.37 -43.47
CA LEU A 100 24.53 -9.71 -44.46
C LEU A 100 23.36 -10.59 -44.92
N THR A 101 23.53 -11.92 -44.91
CA THR A 101 22.50 -12.93 -45.19
C THR A 101 22.17 -13.82 -43.98
N GLY A 102 22.67 -13.47 -42.79
CA GLY A 102 22.46 -14.24 -41.56
C GLY A 102 21.08 -13.99 -40.94
N PRO A 103 20.56 -14.92 -40.13
CA PRO A 103 19.25 -14.77 -39.52
C PRO A 103 19.20 -13.53 -38.63
N ALA A 104 18.08 -12.80 -38.71
CA ALA A 104 17.86 -11.60 -37.91
C ALA A 104 17.70 -11.92 -36.41
N SER A 105 17.37 -13.17 -36.09
CA SER A 105 17.11 -13.64 -34.75
C SER A 105 17.38 -15.12 -34.62
N VAL A 106 17.72 -15.57 -33.42
CA VAL A 106 17.89 -17.00 -33.10
C VAL A 106 16.87 -17.36 -32.03
N ALA A 107 16.08 -18.41 -32.28
CA ALA A 107 15.25 -19.04 -31.26
C ALA A 107 16.12 -20.01 -30.45
N GLU A 108 16.02 -19.95 -29.13
CA GLU A 108 16.58 -20.97 -28.25
C GLU A 108 15.74 -22.24 -28.41
N ARG A 109 16.38 -23.41 -28.55
CA ARG A 109 15.68 -24.69 -28.59
C ARG A 109 15.98 -25.51 -27.34
N VAL A 110 14.94 -25.82 -26.58
CA VAL A 110 15.02 -26.59 -25.34
C VAL A 110 14.15 -27.85 -25.41
N GLY A 111 14.44 -28.82 -24.55
CA GLY A 111 13.59 -30.01 -24.38
C GLY A 111 12.30 -29.69 -23.61
N ILE A 112 11.31 -30.59 -23.71
CA ILE A 112 10.06 -30.46 -22.96
C ILE A 112 10.30 -30.43 -21.45
N ASP A 113 11.15 -31.31 -20.92
CA ASP A 113 11.45 -31.38 -19.49
C ASP A 113 12.13 -30.09 -18.99
N GLU A 114 13.08 -29.55 -19.76
CA GLU A 114 13.75 -28.29 -19.43
C GLU A 114 12.78 -27.10 -19.43
N LEU A 115 11.86 -27.04 -20.42
CA LEU A 115 10.81 -26.04 -20.44
C LEU A 115 9.95 -26.14 -19.17
N VAL A 116 9.51 -27.35 -18.81
CA VAL A 116 8.66 -27.56 -17.63
C VAL A 116 9.38 -27.15 -16.36
N ASP A 117 10.68 -27.42 -16.22
CA ASP A 117 11.46 -26.96 -15.07
C ASP A 117 11.57 -25.43 -15.03
N ARG A 118 11.78 -24.79 -16.18
CA ARG A 118 11.76 -23.32 -16.30
C ARG A 118 10.39 -22.74 -15.93
N MET A 119 9.31 -23.39 -16.38
CA MET A 119 7.94 -23.04 -16.01
C MET A 119 7.67 -23.23 -14.51
N ARG A 120 8.17 -24.29 -13.87
CA ARG A 120 8.04 -24.49 -12.41
C ARG A 120 8.68 -23.35 -11.64
N VAL A 121 9.90 -22.94 -12.04
CA VAL A 121 10.61 -21.81 -11.42
C VAL A 121 9.85 -20.50 -11.61
N GLY A 122 9.40 -20.21 -12.83
CA GLY A 122 8.62 -19.01 -13.13
C GLY A 122 7.27 -18.99 -12.38
N TYR A 123 6.58 -20.13 -12.33
CA TYR A 123 5.31 -20.28 -11.62
C TYR A 123 5.47 -20.05 -10.11
N ALA A 124 6.50 -20.64 -9.49
CA ALA A 124 6.78 -20.42 -8.07
C ALA A 124 7.03 -18.93 -7.77
N HIS A 125 7.82 -18.26 -8.61
CA HIS A 125 8.05 -16.81 -8.49
C HIS A 125 6.76 -15.99 -8.56
N VAL A 126 5.88 -16.30 -9.52
CA VAL A 126 4.58 -15.62 -9.66
C VAL A 126 3.66 -15.89 -8.46
N VAL A 127 3.59 -17.12 -7.97
CA VAL A 127 2.79 -17.48 -6.78
C VAL A 127 3.26 -16.72 -5.54
N ASP A 128 4.58 -16.58 -5.34
CA ASP A 128 5.14 -15.78 -4.27
C ASP A 128 4.75 -14.30 -4.43
N ALA A 129 4.84 -13.76 -5.65
CA ALA A 129 4.45 -12.38 -5.95
C ALA A 129 2.95 -12.13 -5.71
N LEU A 130 2.08 -13.04 -6.14
CA LEU A 130 0.63 -13.02 -5.92
C LEU A 130 0.30 -12.99 -4.42
N THR A 131 0.93 -13.87 -3.64
CA THR A 131 0.74 -13.95 -2.19
C THR A 131 1.21 -12.67 -1.50
N ALA A 132 2.39 -12.17 -1.88
CA ALA A 132 2.92 -10.91 -1.36
C ALA A 132 2.02 -9.71 -1.71
N ALA A 133 1.43 -9.69 -2.90
CA ALA A 133 0.53 -8.62 -3.33
C ALA A 133 -0.75 -8.56 -2.49
N VAL A 134 -1.37 -9.71 -2.23
CA VAL A 134 -2.54 -9.80 -1.31
C VAL A 134 -2.16 -9.35 0.10
N ALA A 135 -1.00 -9.77 0.61
CA ALA A 135 -0.53 -9.35 1.93
C ALA A 135 -0.32 -7.83 2.03
N ARG A 136 0.28 -7.19 1.01
CA ARG A 136 0.44 -5.73 0.94
C ARG A 136 -0.90 -5.00 0.94
N GLN A 137 -1.85 -5.47 0.14
CA GLN A 137 -3.20 -4.90 0.07
C GLN A 137 -3.89 -4.97 1.44
N ALA A 138 -3.86 -6.14 2.08
CA ALA A 138 -4.45 -6.31 3.41
C ALA A 138 -3.79 -5.39 4.47
N ALA A 139 -2.47 -5.23 4.43
CA ALA A 139 -1.76 -4.31 5.32
C ALA A 139 -2.19 -2.85 5.09
N ALA A 140 -2.30 -2.42 3.82
CA ALA A 140 -2.75 -1.08 3.46
C ALA A 140 -4.20 -0.82 3.93
N GLU A 141 -5.08 -1.82 3.86
CA GLU A 141 -6.46 -1.70 4.37
C GLU A 141 -6.52 -1.56 5.90
N VAL A 142 -5.65 -2.26 6.63
CA VAL A 142 -5.54 -2.12 8.09
C VAL A 142 -5.06 -0.71 8.45
N GLU A 143 -4.01 -0.23 7.79
CA GLU A 143 -3.50 1.13 7.98
C GLU A 143 -4.55 2.19 7.65
N ALA A 144 -5.28 2.04 6.54
CA ALA A 144 -6.36 2.93 6.15
C ALA A 144 -7.49 2.95 7.21
N ARG A 145 -7.83 1.79 7.79
CA ARG A 145 -8.85 1.68 8.84
C ARG A 145 -8.42 2.37 10.14
N GLU A 146 -7.14 2.37 10.48
CA GLU A 146 -6.60 3.14 11.60
C GLU A 146 -6.56 4.64 11.31
N LEU A 147 -6.12 5.01 10.11
CA LEU A 147 -5.92 6.40 9.71
C LEU A 147 -7.23 7.18 9.57
N ALA A 148 -8.29 6.56 9.02
CA ALA A 148 -9.57 7.22 8.75
C ALA A 148 -10.20 7.92 9.97
N PRO A 149 -10.38 7.28 11.14
CA PRO A 149 -10.93 7.95 12.32
C PRO A 149 -10.00 9.05 12.87
N LEU A 150 -8.68 8.85 12.79
CA LEU A 150 -7.71 9.85 13.24
C LEU A 150 -7.75 11.11 12.38
N ARG A 151 -7.87 10.96 11.05
CA ARG A 151 -8.04 12.09 10.12
C ARG A 151 -9.35 12.81 10.38
N ALA A 152 -10.45 12.07 10.54
CA ALA A 152 -11.75 12.66 10.86
C ALA A 152 -11.67 13.50 12.15
N GLU A 153 -11.03 12.97 13.19
CA GLU A 153 -10.85 13.72 14.44
C GLU A 153 -9.96 14.95 14.28
N ALA A 154 -8.84 14.83 13.56
CA ALA A 154 -7.96 15.95 13.26
C ALA A 154 -8.71 17.07 12.51
N HIS A 155 -9.55 16.73 11.52
CA HIS A 155 -10.39 17.68 10.82
C HIS A 155 -11.39 18.38 11.76
N ARG A 156 -12.10 17.62 12.60
CA ARG A 156 -13.05 18.18 13.58
C ARG A 156 -12.37 19.15 14.54
N LEU A 157 -11.24 18.77 15.13
CA LEU A 157 -10.49 19.62 16.05
C LEU A 157 -9.92 20.85 15.33
N ARG A 158 -9.48 20.70 14.09
CA ARG A 158 -8.96 21.80 13.28
C ARG A 158 -10.03 22.87 13.02
N GLU A 159 -11.24 22.45 12.66
CA GLU A 159 -12.38 23.35 12.51
C GLU A 159 -12.70 24.04 13.85
N LEU A 160 -12.76 23.27 14.93
CA LEU A 160 -13.09 23.79 16.26
C LEU A 160 -12.07 24.82 16.75
N VAL A 161 -10.77 24.54 16.60
CA VAL A 161 -9.67 25.46 16.93
C VAL A 161 -9.75 26.70 16.04
N GLY A 162 -9.94 26.54 14.72
CA GLY A 162 -10.08 27.65 13.78
C GLY A 162 -11.24 28.59 14.12
N MET A 163 -12.31 28.09 14.75
CA MET A 163 -13.42 28.91 15.24
C MET A 163 -13.16 29.54 16.62
N LYS A 164 -12.49 28.82 17.53
CA LYS A 164 -12.42 29.19 18.95
C LYS A 164 -11.14 29.92 19.35
N ILE A 165 -10.02 29.71 18.65
CA ILE A 165 -8.70 30.19 19.02
C ILE A 165 -8.13 31.02 17.86
N ALA A 166 -7.60 32.19 18.18
CA ALA A 166 -6.90 33.01 17.20
C ALA A 166 -5.53 32.39 16.96
N VAL A 167 -5.36 31.77 15.79
CA VAL A 167 -4.09 31.17 15.36
C VAL A 167 -3.73 31.71 13.98
N ALA A 168 -2.45 31.98 13.75
CA ALA A 168 -1.97 32.51 12.47
C ALA A 168 -2.21 31.53 11.31
N ALA A 169 -2.04 30.23 11.58
CA ALA A 169 -2.38 29.15 10.65
C ALA A 169 -2.65 27.86 11.44
N VAL A 170 -3.70 27.13 11.05
CA VAL A 170 -3.88 25.75 11.52
C VAL A 170 -3.20 24.80 10.53
N PRO A 171 -2.25 23.95 10.96
CA PRO A 171 -1.57 23.00 10.09
C PRO A 171 -2.56 22.15 9.26
N PRO A 172 -2.17 21.71 8.05
CA PRO A 172 -2.96 20.75 7.29
C PRO A 172 -3.01 19.39 8.01
N VAL A 173 -4.06 18.62 7.76
CA VAL A 173 -4.18 17.26 8.31
C VAL A 173 -3.20 16.33 7.59
N PRO A 174 -2.27 15.65 8.30
CA PRO A 174 -1.30 14.75 7.68
C PRO A 174 -1.93 13.50 7.06
N ASP A 175 -1.18 12.85 6.17
CA ASP A 175 -1.58 11.58 5.56
C ASP A 175 -1.11 10.34 6.34
N THR A 176 -0.43 10.51 7.47
CA THR A 176 0.06 9.40 8.31
C THR A 176 -0.65 9.36 9.67
N ALA A 177 -0.79 8.16 10.24
CA ALA A 177 -1.44 7.98 11.54
C ALA A 177 -0.66 8.68 12.66
N ALA A 178 0.67 8.62 12.61
CA ALA A 178 1.55 9.32 13.55
C ALA A 178 1.36 10.85 13.47
N GLY A 179 1.35 11.41 12.25
CA GLY A 179 1.13 12.84 12.05
C GLY A 179 -0.26 13.29 12.50
N CYS A 180 -1.31 12.48 12.25
CA CYS A 180 -2.65 12.79 12.74
C CYS A 180 -2.71 12.81 14.27
N ARG A 181 -2.07 11.85 14.95
CA ARG A 181 -2.00 11.82 16.42
C ARG A 181 -1.30 13.05 16.98
N GLU A 182 -0.17 13.44 16.39
CA GLU A 182 0.56 14.64 16.79
C GLU A 182 -0.29 15.90 16.62
N LEU A 183 -0.96 16.05 15.47
CA LEU A 183 -1.85 17.18 15.23
C LEU A 183 -3.03 17.20 16.22
N VAL A 184 -3.67 16.06 16.48
CA VAL A 184 -4.75 15.94 17.48
C VAL A 184 -4.25 16.39 18.86
N ALA A 185 -3.06 15.96 19.29
CA ALA A 185 -2.49 16.37 20.57
C ALA A 185 -2.25 17.88 20.65
N VAL A 186 -1.71 18.48 19.59
CA VAL A 186 -1.48 19.94 19.51
C VAL A 186 -2.80 20.71 19.59
N LEU A 187 -3.79 20.33 18.80
CA LEU A 187 -5.07 21.04 18.73
C LEU A 187 -5.86 20.94 20.04
N THR A 188 -5.88 19.75 20.64
CA THR A 188 -6.47 19.53 21.97
C THR A 188 -5.76 20.39 23.02
N GLY A 189 -4.43 20.44 23.02
CA GLY A 189 -3.66 21.27 23.95
C GLY A 189 -4.00 22.77 23.88
N LEU A 190 -4.35 23.30 22.71
CA LEU A 190 -4.80 24.70 22.57
C LEU A 190 -6.17 24.93 23.23
N LEU A 191 -7.10 24.00 23.05
CA LEU A 191 -8.44 24.06 23.66
C LEU A 191 -8.35 23.89 25.18
N ASP A 192 -7.54 22.94 25.64
CA ASP A 192 -7.29 22.69 27.06
C ASP A 192 -6.65 23.91 27.72
N ARG A 193 -5.69 24.55 27.04
CA ARG A 193 -5.08 25.79 27.55
C ARG A 193 -6.11 26.90 27.75
N ARG A 194 -7.06 27.05 26.83
CA ARG A 194 -8.16 28.02 27.00
C ARG A 194 -9.04 27.65 28.20
N ALA A 195 -9.38 26.37 28.37
CA ALA A 195 -10.18 25.91 29.49
C ALA A 195 -9.47 26.12 30.84
N GLU A 196 -8.17 25.83 30.92
CA GLU A 196 -7.34 26.07 32.09
C GLU A 196 -7.32 27.55 32.49
N LEU A 197 -7.12 28.46 31.52
CA LEU A 197 -7.10 29.90 31.78
C LEU A 197 -8.43 30.41 32.32
N ARG A 198 -9.57 29.89 31.84
CA ARG A 198 -10.90 30.21 32.37
C ARG A 198 -11.06 29.75 33.81
N GLY A 199 -10.75 28.49 34.10
CA GLY A 199 -10.81 27.96 35.46
C GLY A 199 -9.92 28.74 36.43
N ARG A 200 -8.72 29.14 35.98
CA ARG A 200 -7.83 29.98 36.78
C ARG A 200 -8.41 31.37 37.05
N LEU A 201 -8.98 32.03 36.03
CA LEU A 201 -9.63 33.33 36.19
C LEU A 201 -10.78 33.26 37.21
N GLU A 202 -11.62 32.23 37.10
CA GLU A 202 -12.75 32.00 38.02
C GLU A 202 -12.29 31.73 39.45
N ALA A 203 -11.23 30.92 39.63
CA ALA A 203 -10.67 30.64 40.95
C ALA A 203 -10.12 31.90 41.65
N TYR A 204 -9.39 32.75 40.92
CA TYR A 204 -8.89 34.01 41.47
C TYR A 204 -10.01 35.03 41.73
N ARG A 205 -11.07 35.01 40.93
CA ARG A 205 -12.29 35.80 41.19
C ARG A 205 -12.94 35.39 42.51
N ALA A 206 -13.12 34.10 42.73
CA ALA A 206 -13.67 33.58 43.99
C ALA A 206 -12.77 33.97 45.19
N LYS A 207 -11.44 33.92 45.02
CA LYS A 207 -10.49 34.34 46.06
C LYS A 207 -10.63 35.83 46.41
N ALA A 208 -10.67 36.71 45.41
CA ALA A 208 -10.83 38.15 45.62
C ALA A 208 -12.14 38.47 46.37
N THR A 209 -13.25 37.83 45.98
CA THR A 209 -14.54 37.98 46.66
C THR A 209 -14.48 37.55 48.12
N ARG A 210 -13.89 36.38 48.43
CA ARG A 210 -13.77 35.88 49.81
C ARG A 210 -12.97 36.80 50.72
N LEU A 211 -12.03 37.56 50.15
CA LEU A 211 -11.18 38.50 50.89
C LEU A 211 -11.81 39.89 51.05
N GLY A 212 -12.99 40.13 50.47
CA GLY A 212 -13.71 41.41 50.55
C GLY A 212 -13.35 42.41 49.46
N HIS A 213 -12.63 42.01 48.41
CA HIS A 213 -12.19 42.89 47.32
C HIS A 213 -13.09 42.80 46.07
N ALA A 214 -14.36 42.41 46.23
CA ALA A 214 -15.29 42.26 45.12
C ALA A 214 -15.60 43.58 44.40
N GLU A 215 -15.60 44.69 45.14
CA GLU A 215 -15.92 46.03 44.62
C GLU A 215 -14.67 46.85 44.26
N ASP A 216 -13.47 46.29 44.39
CA ASP A 216 -12.24 46.98 44.00
C ASP A 216 -12.30 47.34 42.49
N PRO A 217 -12.28 48.63 42.13
CA PRO A 217 -12.43 49.04 40.73
C PRO A 217 -11.28 48.57 39.84
N ALA A 218 -10.06 48.49 40.36
CA ALA A 218 -8.89 48.07 39.62
C ALA A 218 -8.91 46.55 39.35
N LEU A 219 -9.25 45.73 40.35
CA LEU A 219 -9.45 44.30 40.15
C LEU A 219 -10.61 44.01 39.21
N SER A 220 -11.70 44.78 39.31
CA SER A 220 -12.87 44.64 38.43
C SER A 220 -12.52 44.92 36.97
N ALA A 221 -11.70 45.93 36.70
CA ALA A 221 -11.21 46.22 35.35
C ALA A 221 -10.32 45.09 34.81
N LEU A 222 -9.31 44.65 35.59
CA LEU A 222 -8.43 43.56 35.19
C LEU A 222 -9.18 42.23 34.95
N HIS A 223 -10.22 41.96 35.75
CA HIS A 223 -11.07 40.80 35.54
C HIS A 223 -11.85 40.89 34.22
N ARG A 224 -12.45 42.04 33.92
CA ARG A 224 -13.17 42.27 32.65
C ARG A 224 -12.25 42.08 31.45
N ASP A 225 -11.06 42.68 31.46
CA ASP A 225 -10.09 42.52 30.38
C ASP A 225 -9.77 41.03 30.13
N ALA A 226 -9.49 40.27 31.19
CA ALA A 226 -9.19 38.85 31.07
C ALA A 226 -10.40 38.02 30.61
N HIS A 227 -11.60 38.37 31.09
CA HIS A 227 -12.84 37.72 30.71
C HIS A 227 -13.15 37.96 29.23
N ASP A 228 -13.07 39.21 28.76
CA ASP A 228 -13.42 39.58 27.39
C ASP A 228 -12.58 38.82 26.36
N VAL A 229 -11.26 38.71 26.59
CA VAL A 229 -10.36 37.94 25.72
C VAL A 229 -10.64 36.43 25.77
N LEU A 230 -10.96 35.86 26.94
CA LEU A 230 -11.18 34.42 27.09
C LEU A 230 -12.56 33.93 26.60
N PHE A 231 -13.58 34.74 26.75
CA PHE A 231 -14.98 34.38 26.49
C PHE A 231 -15.47 34.84 25.12
N THR A 232 -14.73 35.71 24.44
CA THR A 232 -14.93 36.01 23.01
C THR A 232 -14.21 34.99 22.13
N ALA A 233 -14.75 34.72 20.94
CA ALA A 233 -14.13 33.88 19.93
C ALA A 233 -13.90 34.69 18.64
N PRO A 234 -12.74 34.52 17.98
CA PRO A 234 -11.60 33.67 18.36
C PRO A 234 -10.79 34.27 19.54
N CYS A 235 -10.31 33.42 20.45
CA CYS A 235 -9.53 33.81 21.64
C CYS A 235 -8.04 33.87 21.33
N ASP A 236 -7.38 35.00 21.59
CA ASP A 236 -5.92 35.12 21.56
C ASP A 236 -5.33 34.54 22.87
N LEU A 237 -4.75 33.34 22.77
CA LEU A 237 -4.18 32.64 23.94
C LEU A 237 -2.98 33.37 24.59
N PRO A 238 -2.02 33.91 23.81
CA PRO A 238 -0.98 34.78 24.36
C PRO A 238 -1.51 36.00 25.14
N GLU A 239 -2.48 36.73 24.58
CA GLU A 239 -3.10 37.88 25.24
C GLU A 239 -3.88 37.46 26.49
N ALA A 240 -4.71 36.42 26.39
CA ALA A 240 -5.45 35.86 27.52
C ALA A 240 -4.53 35.44 28.67
N THR A 241 -3.40 34.81 28.34
CA THR A 241 -2.40 34.40 29.34
C THR A 241 -1.85 35.62 30.10
N ARG A 242 -1.53 36.71 29.40
CA ARG A 242 -1.04 37.95 30.02
C ARG A 242 -2.13 38.61 30.86
N ALA A 243 -3.36 38.69 30.37
CA ALA A 243 -4.48 39.32 31.06
C ALA A 243 -4.82 38.60 32.37
N VAL A 244 -4.94 37.26 32.34
CA VAL A 244 -5.13 36.44 33.55
C VAL A 244 -3.96 36.61 34.52
N GLY A 245 -2.72 36.67 34.02
CA GLY A 245 -1.53 36.88 34.86
C GLY A 245 -1.46 38.27 35.53
N ARG A 246 -2.00 39.33 34.89
CA ARG A 246 -2.14 40.66 35.52
C ARG A 246 -3.17 40.60 36.65
N TYR A 247 -4.34 40.02 36.39
CA TYR A 247 -5.39 39.87 37.41
C TYR A 247 -4.92 39.04 38.60
N GLN A 248 -4.30 37.88 38.34
CA GLN A 248 -3.75 37.00 39.38
C GLN A 248 -2.75 37.71 40.29
N ARG A 249 -1.79 38.46 39.72
CA ARG A 249 -0.79 39.20 40.51
C ARG A 249 -1.44 40.25 41.40
N ALA A 250 -2.35 41.06 40.85
CA ALA A 250 -3.05 42.08 41.63
C ALA A 250 -3.84 41.50 42.82
N VAL A 251 -4.47 40.32 42.65
CA VAL A 251 -5.16 39.63 43.76
C VAL A 251 -4.17 39.13 44.82
N LEU A 252 -2.97 38.69 44.41
CA LEU A 252 -1.95 38.22 45.35
C LEU A 252 -1.28 39.37 46.10
N ASP A 253 -0.96 40.47 45.44
CA ASP A 253 -0.34 41.64 46.07
C ASP A 253 -1.25 42.22 47.18
N LEU A 254 -2.57 42.21 46.98
CA LEU A 254 -3.55 42.62 48.00
C LEU A 254 -3.66 41.63 49.18
N VAL A 255 -3.35 40.35 48.97
CA VAL A 255 -3.28 39.36 50.05
C VAL A 255 -2.04 39.60 50.91
N GLU A 256 -0.91 39.91 50.27
CA GLU A 256 0.38 40.11 50.93
C GLU A 256 0.47 41.45 51.67
N ALA A 257 -0.29 42.46 51.22
CA ALA A 257 -0.37 43.77 51.87
C ALA A 257 -1.27 43.80 53.13
N ARG A 258 -1.80 42.67 53.57
CA ARG A 258 -2.77 42.53 54.66
C ARG A 258 -2.17 41.83 55.87
#